data_AF-I0R8N4-F1
#
_entry.id   AF-I0R8N4-F1
#
_cell.length_a   1.000
_cell.length_b   1.000
_cell.length_c   1.000
_cell.angle_alpha   90.00
_cell.angle_beta   90.00
_cell.angle_gamma   90.00
#
_symmetry.space_group_name_H-M   'P 1'
#
loop_
_entity.id
_entity.type
_entity.pdbx_description
1 polymer ?
#
loop_
_entity_poly.entity_id
_entity_poly.type
_entity_poly.pdbx_seq_one_letter_code
_entity_poly.pdbx_strand_id
1 'polypeptide(L)'
;MFEDRIEILSHGGLPRGMTKKQFFDGISKPRNTTLMRIFLNMGLTEHTGHGIPTIVNTYGEEAFEIEDNYIRCTIHFDKYVLDEIVIRNVGLNVGLNVGLNKTEKKVIQLLIELPSLTSIELAEKIGVTKRTIERALKSLQEKNIIERIGSKRDGNWIVIK
;
A
#
# COMPACT_ATOMS: atom_id res chain seq x y z
N MET A 1 7.20 -8.80 -9.15
CA MET A 1 7.07 -7.66 -8.20
C MET A 1 8.26 -7.73 -7.27
N PHE A 2 8.95 -6.62 -7.05
CA PHE A 2 10.15 -6.54 -6.21
C PHE A 2 9.82 -5.85 -4.90
N GLU A 3 10.75 -5.89 -3.95
CA GLU A 3 10.58 -5.26 -2.64
C GLU A 3 10.49 -3.72 -2.75
N ASP A 4 11.21 -3.13 -3.70
CA ASP A 4 11.40 -1.69 -3.83
C ASP A 4 10.75 -1.09 -5.09
N ARG A 5 10.18 -1.91 -5.96
CA ARG A 5 9.63 -1.45 -7.25
C ARG A 5 8.62 -2.40 -7.88
N ILE A 6 7.83 -1.84 -8.79
CA ILE A 6 7.00 -2.58 -9.75
C ILE A 6 7.63 -2.46 -11.13
N GLU A 7 7.75 -3.59 -11.82
CA GLU A 7 8.15 -3.63 -13.23
C GLU A 7 6.97 -4.15 -14.06
N ILE A 8 6.64 -3.40 -15.11
CA ILE A 8 5.61 -3.75 -16.10
C ILE A 8 6.30 -3.94 -17.44
N LEU A 9 6.37 -5.18 -17.92
CA LEU A 9 6.93 -5.53 -19.21
C LEU A 9 5.81 -5.72 -20.25
N SER A 10 5.79 -4.84 -21.24
CA SER A 10 4.90 -4.94 -22.39
C SER A 10 5.67 -5.47 -23.60
N HIS A 11 5.12 -6.50 -24.25
CA HIS A 11 5.72 -7.07 -25.45
C HIS A 11 5.44 -6.18 -26.68
N GLY A 12 6.46 -6.01 -27.51
CA GLY A 12 6.50 -5.09 -28.64
C GLY A 12 6.98 -3.69 -28.24
N GLY A 13 7.73 -3.03 -29.13
CA GLY A 13 8.27 -1.69 -28.92
C GLY A 13 7.26 -0.56 -29.11
N LEU A 14 7.69 0.56 -29.67
CA LEU A 14 6.78 1.65 -30.04
C LEU A 14 5.96 1.32 -31.31
N PRO A 15 4.74 1.85 -31.46
CA PRO A 15 3.98 1.77 -32.70
C PRO A 15 4.79 2.30 -33.90
N ARG A 16 4.59 1.71 -35.09
CA ARG A 16 5.29 2.16 -36.31
C ARG A 16 5.10 3.67 -36.52
N GLY A 17 6.21 4.36 -36.78
CA GLY A 17 6.22 5.81 -36.98
C GLY A 17 5.89 6.62 -35.73
N MET A 18 6.18 6.10 -34.54
CA MET A 18 6.19 6.84 -33.28
C MET A 18 7.63 6.91 -32.76
N THR A 19 8.08 8.10 -32.41
CA THR A 19 9.43 8.31 -31.85
C THR A 19 9.40 8.26 -30.32
N LYS A 20 10.56 8.03 -29.69
CA LYS A 20 10.71 8.14 -28.21
C LYS A 20 10.30 9.52 -27.72
N LYS A 21 10.68 10.58 -28.44
CA LYS A 21 10.25 11.96 -28.13
C LYS A 21 8.72 12.08 -28.10
N GLN A 22 8.03 11.60 -29.14
CA GLN A 22 6.56 11.66 -29.19
C GLN A 22 5.89 10.85 -28.07
N PHE A 23 6.49 9.72 -27.69
CA PHE A 23 6.04 8.93 -26.55
C PHE A 23 6.12 9.74 -25.25
N PHE A 24 7.28 10.36 -24.96
CA PHE A 24 7.47 11.16 -23.76
C PHE A 24 6.68 12.48 -23.76
N ASP A 25 6.46 13.09 -24.93
CA ASP A 25 5.56 14.24 -25.10
C ASP A 25 4.07 13.87 -24.87
N GLY A 26 3.75 12.59 -24.64
CA GLY A 26 2.38 12.16 -24.36
C GLY A 26 1.48 12.04 -25.59
N ILE A 27 2.05 11.95 -26.80
CA ILE A 27 1.27 11.78 -28.03
C ILE A 27 0.53 10.44 -28.00
N SER A 28 -0.81 10.49 -27.97
CA SER A 28 -1.62 9.27 -27.95
C SER A 28 -1.68 8.63 -29.35
N LYS A 29 -0.98 7.50 -29.51
CA LYS A 29 -1.02 6.67 -30.72
C LYS A 29 -1.25 5.19 -30.34
N PRO A 30 -2.50 4.78 -30.08
CA PRO A 30 -2.79 3.40 -29.67
C PRO A 30 -2.51 2.42 -30.82
N ARG A 31 -1.95 1.24 -30.50
CA ARG A 31 -1.79 0.15 -31.47
C ARG A 31 -3.11 -0.39 -31.96
N ASN A 32 -4.10 -0.49 -31.06
CA ASN A 32 -5.44 -0.96 -31.35
C ASN A 32 -6.45 0.10 -30.88
N THR A 33 -7.00 0.84 -31.82
CA THR A 33 -7.98 1.92 -31.56
C THR A 33 -9.31 1.39 -31.05
N THR A 34 -9.73 0.18 -31.46
CA THR A 34 -10.97 -0.45 -30.98
C THR A 34 -10.86 -0.81 -29.50
N LEU A 35 -9.75 -1.41 -29.08
CA LEU A 35 -9.52 -1.72 -27.67
C LEU A 35 -9.45 -0.45 -26.81
N MET A 36 -8.76 0.58 -27.30
CA MET A 36 -8.71 1.88 -26.61
C MET A 36 -10.11 2.47 -26.42
N ARG A 37 -10.99 2.39 -27.42
CA ARG A 37 -12.40 2.84 -27.31
C ARG A 37 -13.18 2.08 -26.25
N ILE A 38 -12.97 0.76 -26.13
CA ILE A 38 -13.61 -0.03 -25.07
C ILE A 38 -13.19 0.49 -23.69
N PHE A 39 -11.88 0.70 -23.46
CA PHE A 39 -11.40 1.22 -22.18
C PHE A 39 -11.86 2.65 -21.88
N LEU A 40 -11.95 3.50 -22.91
CA LEU A 40 -12.55 4.83 -22.78
C LEU A 40 -14.03 4.75 -22.37
N ASN A 41 -14.82 3.91 -23.03
CA ASN A 41 -16.24 3.74 -22.70
C ASN A 41 -16.47 3.16 -21.30
N MET A 42 -15.53 2.35 -20.81
CA MET A 42 -15.55 1.81 -19.45
C MET A 42 -15.03 2.80 -18.39
N GLY A 43 -14.53 3.98 -18.79
CA GLY A 43 -13.93 4.95 -17.87
C GLY A 43 -12.60 4.48 -17.25
N LEU A 44 -11.90 3.53 -17.87
CA LEU A 44 -10.64 2.98 -17.37
C LEU A 44 -9.42 3.78 -17.83
N THR A 45 -9.57 4.58 -18.88
CA THR A 45 -8.48 5.38 -19.46
C THR A 45 -9.02 6.72 -19.92
N GLU A 46 -8.14 7.71 -20.05
CA GLU A 46 -8.43 9.00 -20.65
C GLU A 46 -7.64 9.18 -21.95
N HIS A 47 -8.19 9.94 -22.91
CA HIS A 47 -7.51 10.26 -24.17
C HIS A 47 -6.83 11.63 -24.14
N THR A 48 -6.31 12.02 -22.97
CA THR A 48 -5.73 13.34 -22.72
C THR A 48 -4.24 13.41 -23.06
N GLY A 49 -3.55 12.27 -23.18
CA GLY A 49 -2.10 12.22 -23.45
C GLY A 49 -1.22 12.55 -22.24
N HIS A 50 -1.80 12.81 -21.07
CA HIS A 50 -1.03 13.26 -19.89
C HIS A 50 -0.37 12.10 -19.13
N GLY A 51 -0.82 10.86 -19.32
CA GLY A 51 -0.36 9.72 -18.52
C GLY A 51 1.16 9.48 -18.55
N ILE A 52 1.77 9.46 -19.75
CA ILE A 52 3.22 9.31 -19.87
C ILE A 52 3.97 10.52 -19.28
N PRO A 53 3.63 11.78 -19.64
CA PRO A 53 4.21 12.96 -18.99
C PRO A 53 4.10 12.95 -17.46
N THR A 54 2.98 12.50 -16.89
CA THR A 54 2.82 12.40 -15.44
C THR A 54 3.82 11.42 -14.82
N ILE A 55 4.01 10.25 -15.42
CA ILE A 55 5.00 9.27 -14.94
C ILE A 55 6.41 9.85 -15.06
N VAL A 56 6.76 10.44 -16.20
CA VAL A 56 8.09 11.03 -16.43
C VAL A 56 8.38 12.18 -15.46
N ASN A 57 7.39 13.02 -15.17
CA ASN A 57 7.56 14.12 -14.22
C ASN A 57 7.84 13.64 -12.78
N THR A 58 7.37 12.44 -12.42
CA THR A 58 7.57 11.87 -11.08
C THR A 58 8.80 10.97 -11.00
N TYR A 59 9.04 10.13 -12.01
CA TYR A 59 10.02 9.05 -11.98
C TYR A 59 11.14 9.18 -13.02
N GLY A 60 11.11 10.23 -13.84
CA GLY A 60 12.06 10.47 -14.92
C GLY A 60 11.82 9.62 -16.17
N GLU A 61 12.55 9.92 -17.25
CA GLU A 61 12.50 9.13 -18.49
C GLU A 61 13.12 7.74 -18.30
N GLU A 62 14.06 7.60 -17.35
CA GLU A 62 14.71 6.35 -16.97
C GLU A 62 13.75 5.30 -16.41
N ALA A 63 12.54 5.71 -16.01
CA ALA A 63 11.46 4.78 -15.69
C ALA A 63 11.07 3.91 -16.89
N PHE A 64 11.41 4.32 -18.12
CA PHE A 64 11.07 3.60 -19.34
C PHE A 64 12.32 3.09 -20.07
N GLU A 65 12.41 1.76 -20.20
CA GLU A 65 13.32 1.09 -21.13
C GLU A 65 12.54 0.72 -22.40
N ILE A 66 12.85 1.40 -23.50
CA ILE A 66 12.13 1.27 -24.77
C ILE A 66 13.05 0.66 -25.83
N GLU A 67 12.76 -0.59 -26.18
CA GLU A 67 13.41 -1.36 -27.23
C GLU A 67 12.41 -1.69 -28.36
N ASP A 68 12.89 -2.27 -29.45
CA ASP A 68 12.03 -2.59 -30.61
C ASP A 68 11.03 -3.71 -30.32
N ASN A 69 11.40 -4.64 -29.42
CA ASN A 69 10.63 -5.82 -29.08
C ASN A 69 9.97 -5.76 -27.70
N TYR A 70 10.26 -4.75 -26.88
CA TYR A 70 9.58 -4.55 -25.59
C TYR A 70 9.62 -3.10 -25.11
N ILE A 71 8.71 -2.80 -24.19
CA ILE A 71 8.77 -1.61 -23.35
C ILE A 71 8.66 -2.08 -21.90
N ARG A 72 9.65 -1.73 -21.07
CA ARG A 72 9.60 -1.94 -19.63
C ARG A 72 9.38 -0.60 -18.94
N CYS A 73 8.39 -0.55 -18.07
CA CYS A 73 8.16 0.56 -17.14
C CYS A 73 8.53 0.10 -15.73
N THR A 74 9.42 0.82 -15.07
CA THR A 74 9.92 0.54 -13.73
C THR A 74 9.55 1.68 -12.80
N ILE A 75 8.67 1.40 -11.83
CA ILE A 75 8.18 2.37 -10.85
C ILE A 75 8.75 1.99 -9.48
N HIS A 76 9.70 2.78 -8.99
CA HIS A 76 10.24 2.62 -7.64
C HIS A 76 9.25 3.13 -6.61
N PHE A 77 9.12 2.40 -5.50
CA PHE A 77 8.31 2.85 -4.39
C PHE A 77 8.99 3.99 -3.65
N ASP A 78 8.17 4.87 -3.07
CA ASP A 78 8.67 5.94 -2.22
C ASP A 78 9.38 5.35 -1.00
N LYS A 79 10.65 5.70 -0.82
CA LYS A 79 11.47 5.19 0.28
C LYS A 79 10.93 5.59 1.64
N TYR A 80 10.36 6.78 1.79
CA TYR A 80 9.76 7.21 3.06
C TYR A 80 8.55 6.35 3.42
N VAL A 81 7.73 6.01 2.42
CA VAL A 81 6.57 5.13 2.62
C VAL A 81 7.03 3.71 2.97
N LEU A 82 8.06 3.20 2.29
CA LEU A 82 8.65 1.91 2.62
C LEU A 82 9.24 1.90 4.03
N ASP A 83 9.97 2.94 4.41
CA ASP A 83 10.58 3.07 5.73
C ASP A 83 9.51 3.17 6.82
N GLU A 84 8.40 3.89 6.60
CA GLU A 84 7.25 3.90 7.52
C GLU A 84 6.63 2.50 7.67
N ILE A 85 6.45 1.77 6.57
CA ILE A 85 5.92 0.40 6.60
C ILE A 85 6.87 -0.52 7.35
N VAL A 86 8.18 -0.42 7.12
CA VAL A 86 9.20 -1.19 7.82
C VAL A 86 9.24 -0.83 9.29
N ILE A 87 9.20 0.46 9.67
CA ILE A 87 9.17 0.88 11.08
C ILE A 87 7.92 0.34 11.78
N ARG A 88 6.74 0.41 11.15
CA ARG A 88 5.51 -0.19 11.69
C ARG A 88 5.63 -1.71 11.82
N ASN A 89 6.24 -2.40 10.85
CA ASN A 89 6.41 -3.86 10.91
C ASN A 89 7.50 -4.31 11.90
N VAL A 90 8.53 -3.50 12.12
CA VAL A 90 9.63 -3.78 13.06
C VAL A 90 9.18 -3.49 14.49
N GLY A 91 8.44 -2.41 14.73
CA GLY A 91 7.80 -2.18 16.04
C GLY A 91 6.94 -3.37 16.46
N LEU A 92 6.17 -3.91 15.51
CA LEU A 92 5.24 -5.02 15.72
C LEU A 92 6.01 -6.27 16.15
N ASN A 93 7.10 -6.60 15.44
CA ASN A 93 7.92 -7.77 15.72
C ASN A 93 8.75 -7.66 17.02
N VAL A 94 9.31 -6.49 17.32
CA VAL A 94 10.16 -6.30 18.51
C VAL A 94 9.32 -6.22 19.79
N GLY A 95 8.14 -5.56 19.73
CA GLY A 95 7.17 -5.54 20.82
C GLY A 95 6.62 -6.95 21.14
N LEU A 96 6.29 -7.73 20.11
CA LEU A 96 5.74 -9.08 20.26
C LEU A 96 6.72 -10.10 20.85
N ASN A 97 8.04 -9.95 20.70
CA ASN A 97 8.99 -11.01 21.08
C ASN A 97 9.66 -10.88 22.45
N VAL A 98 9.76 -9.69 23.06
CA VAL A 98 10.65 -9.54 24.24
C VAL A 98 9.94 -9.08 25.55
N GLY A 99 8.69 -8.59 25.52
CA GLY A 99 8.05 -8.04 26.74
C GLY A 99 6.54 -8.21 26.88
N LEU A 100 5.87 -8.94 25.98
CA LEU A 100 4.42 -9.09 25.99
C LEU A 100 3.97 -10.47 26.46
N ASN A 101 2.95 -10.49 27.32
CA ASN A 101 2.32 -11.72 27.78
C ASN A 101 1.41 -12.32 26.69
N LYS A 102 1.01 -13.59 26.85
CA LYS A 102 0.21 -14.33 25.85
C LYS A 102 -1.11 -13.63 25.49
N THR A 103 -1.73 -12.92 26.43
CA THR A 103 -2.99 -12.20 26.20
C THR A 103 -2.76 -10.93 25.40
N GLU A 104 -1.74 -10.15 25.75
CA GLU A 104 -1.36 -8.93 25.02
C GLU A 104 -1.05 -9.24 23.54
N LYS A 105 -0.32 -10.33 23.26
CA LYS A 105 -0.04 -10.77 21.89
C LYS A 105 -1.31 -11.07 21.10
N LYS A 106 -2.26 -11.81 21.69
CA LYS A 106 -3.55 -12.12 21.06
C LYS A 106 -4.40 -10.88 20.83
N VAL A 107 -4.38 -9.92 21.76
CA VAL A 107 -5.10 -8.64 21.61
C VAL A 107 -4.54 -7.85 20.42
N ILE A 108 -3.22 -7.71 20.31
CA ILE A 108 -2.58 -7.02 19.18
C ILE A 108 -2.98 -7.68 17.86
N GLN A 109 -2.88 -9.02 17.78
CA GLN A 109 -3.22 -9.75 16.56
C GLN A 109 -4.66 -9.46 16.09
N LEU A 110 -5.62 -9.45 17.01
CA LEU A 110 -7.01 -9.13 16.70
C LEU A 110 -7.22 -7.66 16.32
N LEU A 111 -6.48 -6.73 16.92
CA LEU A 111 -6.59 -5.30 16.62
C LEU A 111 -5.95 -4.91 15.28
N ILE A 112 -4.95 -5.67 14.80
CA ILE A 112 -4.41 -5.51 13.44
C ILE A 112 -5.45 -5.88 12.40
N GLU A 113 -6.19 -6.98 12.63
CA GLU A 113 -7.23 -7.44 11.71
C GLU A 113 -8.50 -6.58 11.80
N LEU A 114 -8.92 -6.22 13.02
CA LEU A 114 -10.17 -5.51 13.30
C LEU A 114 -9.94 -4.38 14.35
N PRO A 115 -9.53 -3.18 13.90
CA PRO A 115 -9.23 -2.03 14.77
C PRO A 115 -10.38 -1.53 15.65
N SER A 116 -11.63 -1.81 15.27
CA SER A 116 -12.83 -1.31 15.93
C SER A 116 -13.34 -2.20 17.07
N LEU A 117 -12.67 -3.32 17.35
CA LEU A 117 -13.14 -4.27 18.37
C LEU A 117 -13.21 -3.63 19.76
N THR A 118 -14.34 -3.84 20.42
CA THR A 118 -14.56 -3.44 21.80
C THR A 118 -13.91 -4.41 22.78
N SER A 119 -13.72 -3.96 24.02
CA SER A 119 -13.17 -4.80 25.10
C SER A 119 -14.01 -6.06 25.37
N ILE A 120 -15.30 -6.05 25.04
CA ILE A 120 -16.21 -7.18 25.21
C ILE A 120 -15.98 -8.21 24.10
N GLU A 121 -15.94 -7.77 22.84
CA GLU A 121 -15.71 -8.66 21.70
C GLU A 121 -14.32 -9.30 21.73
N LEU A 122 -13.29 -8.53 22.15
CA LEU A 122 -11.96 -9.06 22.41
C LEU A 122 -11.96 -10.15 23.50
N ALA A 123 -12.76 -9.96 24.54
CA ALA A 123 -12.87 -10.90 25.65
C ALA A 123 -13.51 -12.22 25.20
N GLU A 124 -14.58 -12.13 24.39
CA GLU A 124 -15.26 -13.29 23.81
C GLU A 124 -14.36 -14.05 22.83
N LYS A 125 -13.66 -13.36 21.92
CA LYS A 125 -12.76 -13.99 20.94
C LYS A 125 -11.54 -14.66 21.59
N ILE A 126 -10.99 -14.07 22.65
CA ILE A 126 -9.79 -14.59 23.33
C ILE A 126 -10.14 -15.63 24.40
N GLY A 127 -11.37 -15.63 24.91
CA GLY A 127 -11.82 -16.53 25.98
C GLY A 127 -11.34 -16.09 27.37
N VAL A 128 -11.32 -14.79 27.64
CA VAL A 128 -10.90 -14.22 28.94
C VAL A 128 -11.92 -13.21 29.44
N THR A 129 -11.80 -12.76 30.70
CA THR A 129 -12.73 -11.75 31.22
C THR A 129 -12.49 -10.38 30.58
N LYS A 130 -13.55 -9.57 30.46
CA LYS A 130 -13.46 -8.16 30.03
C LYS A 130 -12.39 -7.38 30.82
N ARG A 131 -12.31 -7.60 32.13
CA ARG A 131 -11.33 -6.96 33.01
C ARG A 131 -9.88 -7.33 32.65
N THR A 132 -9.64 -8.55 32.17
CA THR A 132 -8.33 -8.98 31.68
C THR A 132 -7.95 -8.22 30.40
N ILE A 133 -8.89 -8.03 29.48
CA ILE A 133 -8.68 -7.24 28.26
C ILE A 133 -8.43 -5.77 28.57
N GLU A 134 -9.23 -5.17 29.45
CA GLU A 134 -9.04 -3.76 29.85
C GLU A 134 -7.65 -3.53 30.45
N ARG A 135 -7.16 -4.47 31.28
CA ARG A 135 -5.78 -4.42 31.79
C ARG A 135 -4.74 -4.56 30.69
N ALA A 136 -4.94 -5.48 29.74
CA ALA A 136 -4.04 -5.67 28.61
C ALA A 136 -3.98 -4.42 27.71
N LEU A 137 -5.13 -3.85 27.34
CA LEU A 137 -5.22 -2.61 26.56
C LEU A 137 -4.51 -1.46 27.27
N LYS A 138 -4.73 -1.29 28.59
CA LYS A 138 -4.05 -0.26 29.39
C LYS A 138 -2.54 -0.47 29.38
N SER A 139 -2.07 -1.70 29.59
CA SER A 139 -0.62 -1.98 29.57
C SER A 139 0.00 -1.75 28.19
N LEU A 140 -0.70 -2.10 27.11
CA LEU A 140 -0.26 -1.86 25.74
C LEU A 140 -0.20 -0.35 25.40
N GLN A 141 -1.14 0.45 25.93
CA GLN A 141 -1.07 1.91 25.84
C GLN A 141 0.10 2.48 26.63
N GLU A 142 0.31 2.05 27.88
CA GLU A 142 1.43 2.49 28.73
C GLU A 142 2.79 2.14 28.12
N LYS A 143 2.88 1.00 27.42
CA LYS A 143 4.06 0.58 26.65
C LYS A 143 4.23 1.34 25.33
N ASN A 144 3.32 2.25 24.99
CA ASN A 144 3.25 2.97 23.71
C ASN A 144 3.25 2.02 22.49
N ILE A 145 2.49 0.92 22.59
CA ILE A 145 2.34 -0.07 21.51
C ILE A 145 1.04 0.17 20.76
N ILE A 146 -0.02 0.59 21.45
CA ILE A 146 -1.31 0.94 20.84
C ILE A 146 -1.78 2.33 21.27
N GLU A 147 -2.53 2.99 20.42
CA GLU A 147 -3.23 4.24 20.72
C GLU A 147 -4.68 4.16 20.25
N ARG A 148 -5.57 4.88 20.93
CA ARG A 148 -6.97 4.94 20.54
C ARG A 148 -7.25 6.27 19.85
N ILE A 149 -7.71 6.19 18.61
CA ILE A 149 -8.12 7.35 17.83
C ILE A 149 -9.65 7.42 17.80
N GLY A 150 -10.21 8.57 18.19
CA GLY A 150 -11.65 8.84 18.15
C GLY A 150 -12.34 8.82 19.52
N SER A 151 -13.67 8.78 19.50
CA SER A 151 -14.49 8.92 20.72
C SER A 151 -14.43 7.66 21.60
N LYS A 152 -14.85 7.76 22.86
CA LYS A 152 -14.92 6.59 23.75
C LYS A 152 -15.87 5.49 23.23
N ARG A 153 -16.86 5.87 22.41
CA ARG A 153 -17.88 4.96 21.87
C ARG A 153 -17.52 4.43 20.48
N ASP A 154 -16.91 5.26 19.63
CA ASP A 154 -16.67 4.97 18.20
C ASP A 154 -15.19 5.08 17.80
N GLY A 155 -14.28 5.04 18.77
CA GLY A 155 -12.85 5.14 18.52
C GLY A 155 -12.21 3.80 18.15
N ASN A 156 -11.31 3.84 17.17
CA ASN A 156 -10.53 2.71 16.69
C ASN A 156 -9.19 2.62 17.43
N TRP A 157 -8.66 1.41 17.54
CA TRP A 157 -7.30 1.16 18.02
C TRP A 157 -6.32 1.13 16.86
N ILE A 158 -5.20 1.85 17.00
CA ILE A 158 -4.09 1.78 16.07
C ILE A 158 -2.90 1.18 16.81
N VAL A 159 -2.25 0.21 16.19
CA VAL A 159 -0.97 -0.33 16.65
C VAL A 159 0.13 0.57 16.11
N ILE A 160 0.89 1.22 17.00
CA ILE A 160 1.90 2.24 16.67
C ILE A 160 3.31 1.64 16.60
N LYS A 161 3.56 0.60 17.42
CA LYS A 161 4.78 -0.19 17.35
C LYS A 161 4.41 -1.55 16.82
#